data_AF-A0A352C9R9-F1
#
_entry.id   AF-A0A352C9R9-F1
#
_cell.length_a   1.000
_cell.length_b   1.000
_cell.length_c   1.000
_cell.angle_alpha   90.00
_cell.angle_beta   90.00
_cell.angle_gamma   90.00
#
_symmetry.space_group_name_H-M   'P 1'
#
loop_
_entity.id
_entity.type
_entity.pdbx_description
1 polymer ?
#
loop_
_entity_poly.entity_id
_entity_poly.type
_entity_poly.pdbx_seq_one_letter_code
_entity_poly.pdbx_strand_id
1 'polypeptide(L)'
;MARVTVEDCVEQVANRFDLVLLAAHRARAMASGAEPLVKRENDKDPVVALREIADRAVDLGGLNHALVESLREQPKRDAHDDEVDRIPAKITFVPSEADLMKTLQEEQAVQRDERY
;
A
#
# COMPACT_ATOMS: atom_id res chain seq x y z
N MET A 1 0.53 23.46 -16.24
CA MET A 1 1.60 22.89 -15.40
C MET A 1 2.34 24.05 -14.79
N ALA A 2 1.92 24.44 -13.60
CA ALA A 2 2.55 25.54 -12.88
C ALA A 2 3.97 25.12 -12.47
N ARG A 3 4.93 26.04 -12.60
CA ARG A 3 6.31 25.81 -12.16
C ARG A 3 6.37 26.12 -10.66
N VAL A 4 6.32 25.07 -9.82
CA VAL A 4 6.50 25.22 -8.37
C VAL A 4 7.94 24.89 -7.97
N THR A 5 8.52 25.81 -7.19
CA THR A 5 9.81 25.71 -6.50
C THR A 5 9.90 24.59 -5.47
N VAL A 6 10.99 23.84 -5.27
CA VAL A 6 11.15 23.16 -3.96
C VAL A 6 11.59 24.18 -2.91
N GLU A 7 12.30 25.21 -3.35
CA GLU A 7 12.82 26.33 -2.58
C GLU A 7 11.69 27.06 -1.84
N ASP A 8 10.59 27.38 -2.54
CA ASP A 8 9.41 28.05 -1.97
C ASP A 8 8.75 27.24 -0.85
N CYS A 9 8.82 25.91 -0.96
CA CYS A 9 8.23 25.00 0.03
C CYS A 9 9.13 24.85 1.27
N VAL A 10 10.46 24.88 1.08
CA VAL A 10 11.44 24.70 2.17
C VAL A 10 11.51 25.93 3.09
N GLU A 11 11.13 27.11 2.59
CA GLU A 11 10.94 28.29 3.46
C GLU A 11 9.84 28.09 4.52
N GLN A 12 8.86 27.23 4.24
CA GLN A 12 7.77 26.93 5.17
C GLN A 12 8.05 25.70 6.01
N VAL A 13 8.68 24.68 5.41
CA VAL A 13 9.05 23.44 6.08
C VAL A 13 10.53 23.17 5.85
N ALA A 14 11.36 23.54 6.83
CA ALA A 14 12.82 23.46 6.71
C ALA A 14 13.32 22.02 6.43
N ASN A 15 12.64 21.02 6.99
CA ASN A 15 12.96 19.63 6.75
C ASN A 15 12.30 19.11 5.47
N ARG A 16 13.13 18.72 4.50
CA ARG A 16 12.68 18.21 3.20
C ARG A 16 11.92 16.88 3.32
N PHE A 17 12.25 16.04 4.30
CA PHE A 17 11.51 14.80 4.53
C PHE A 17 10.12 15.08 5.08
N ASP A 18 10.00 16.00 6.05
CA ASP A 18 8.71 16.40 6.59
C ASP A 18 7.85 17.08 5.53
N LEU A 19 8.45 17.90 4.66
CA LEU A 19 7.76 18.48 3.52
C LEU A 19 7.12 17.40 2.64
N VAL A 20 7.88 16.35 2.29
CA VAL A 20 7.36 15.25 1.48
C VAL A 20 6.21 14.53 2.19
N LEU A 21 6.34 14.26 3.49
CA LEU A 21 5.30 13.58 4.27
C LEU A 21 4.02 14.41 4.36
N LEU A 22 4.13 15.69 4.68
CA LEU A 22 3.00 16.62 4.78
C LEU A 22 2.32 16.81 3.43
N ALA A 23 3.09 17.03 2.36
CA ALA A 23 2.55 17.18 1.01
C ALA A 23 1.84 15.90 0.55
N ALA A 24 2.41 14.72 0.81
CA ALA A 24 1.79 13.44 0.47
C ALA A 24 0.49 13.19 1.27
N HIS A 25 0.47 13.54 2.54
CA HIS A 25 -0.74 13.46 3.37
C HIS A 25 -1.83 14.38 2.82
N ARG A 26 -1.50 15.65 2.55
CA ARG A 26 -2.44 16.62 2.00
C ARG A 26 -2.95 16.22 0.61
N ALA A 27 -2.08 15.73 -0.26
CA ALA A 27 -2.45 15.25 -1.58
C ALA A 27 -3.45 14.08 -1.51
N ARG A 28 -3.25 13.16 -0.57
CA ARG A 28 -4.21 12.06 -0.33
C ARG A 28 -5.56 12.58 0.17
N ALA A 29 -5.57 13.54 1.09
CA ALA A 29 -6.81 14.16 1.54
C ALA A 29 -7.60 14.76 0.35
N MET A 30 -6.91 15.46 -0.56
CA MET A 30 -7.53 15.98 -1.79
C MET A 30 -8.02 14.87 -2.72
N ALA A 31 -7.25 13.80 -2.89
CA ALA A 31 -7.67 12.64 -3.68
C ALA A 31 -8.92 11.96 -3.08
N SER A 32 -9.08 12.01 -1.76
CA SER A 32 -10.27 11.53 -1.04
C SER A 32 -11.45 12.53 -1.06
N GLY A 33 -11.33 13.65 -1.77
CA GLY A 33 -12.41 14.63 -1.97
C GLY A 33 -12.29 15.90 -1.13
N ALA A 34 -11.21 16.11 -0.38
CA ALA A 34 -11.00 17.38 0.30
C ALA A 34 -10.83 18.53 -0.71
N GLU A 35 -11.47 19.66 -0.43
CA GLU A 35 -11.41 20.82 -1.31
C GLU A 35 -10.01 21.45 -1.32
N PRO A 36 -9.45 21.77 -2.51
CA PRO A 36 -8.20 22.50 -2.62
C PRO A 36 -8.41 23.97 -2.23
N LEU A 37 -7.48 24.51 -1.44
CA LEU A 37 -7.48 25.90 -0.98
C LEU A 37 -6.86 26.86 -2.01
N VAL A 38 -6.19 26.31 -3.03
CA VAL A 38 -5.58 27.05 -4.13
C VAL A 38 -6.19 26.57 -5.45
N LYS A 39 -6.35 27.50 -6.40
CA LYS A 39 -6.93 27.20 -7.71
C LYS A 39 -6.09 26.16 -8.47
N ARG A 40 -6.76 25.10 -8.93
CA ARG A 40 -6.18 24.07 -9.80
C ARG A 40 -5.91 24.64 -11.19
N GLU A 41 -4.66 24.53 -11.64
CA GLU A 41 -4.22 24.94 -12.98
C GLU A 41 -3.84 23.73 -13.86
N ASN A 42 -4.74 22.73 -13.90
CA ASN A 42 -4.49 21.39 -14.46
C ASN A 42 -3.36 20.62 -13.77
N ASP A 43 -3.01 21.02 -12.54
CA ASP A 43 -2.01 20.34 -11.74
C ASP A 43 -2.62 19.16 -10.98
N LYS A 44 -1.82 18.11 -10.78
CA LYS A 44 -2.20 16.94 -9.97
C LYS A 44 -2.16 17.26 -8.48
N ASP A 45 -2.87 16.49 -7.66
CA ASP A 45 -2.97 16.70 -6.21
C ASP A 45 -1.64 16.91 -5.50
N PRO A 46 -0.55 16.18 -5.80
CA PRO A 46 0.75 16.43 -5.17
C PRO A 46 1.31 17.83 -5.45
N VAL A 47 1.12 18.34 -6.67
CA VAL A 47 1.61 19.66 -7.06
C VAL A 47 0.73 20.76 -6.44
N VAL A 48 -0.58 20.53 -6.37
CA VAL A 48 -1.50 21.45 -5.68
C VAL A 48 -1.17 21.51 -4.18
N ALA A 49 -0.84 20.39 -3.54
CA ALA A 49 -0.46 20.35 -2.14
C ALA A 49 0.82 21.14 -1.86
N LEU A 50 1.84 21.00 -2.73
CA LEU A 50 3.07 21.79 -2.62
C LEU A 50 2.81 23.29 -2.79
N ARG A 51 1.91 23.68 -3.69
CA ARG A 51 1.49 25.07 -3.85
C ARG A 51 0.75 25.61 -2.63
N GLU A 52 -0.17 24.83 -2.06
CA GLU A 52 -0.85 25.20 -0.80
C GLU A 52 0.14 25.42 0.35
N ILE A 53 1.20 24.60 0.42
CA ILE A 53 2.26 24.74 1.41
C ILE A 53 3.07 26.02 1.15
N ALA A 54 3.55 26.23 -0.09
CA ALA A 54 4.32 27.41 -0.47
C ALA A 54 3.56 28.72 -0.21
N ASP A 55 2.26 28.74 -0.55
CA ASP A 55 1.37 29.91 -0.41
C ASP A 55 0.89 30.13 1.04
N ARG A 56 1.28 29.27 1.99
CA ARG A 56 0.76 29.26 3.39
C ARG A 56 -0.77 29.19 3.47
N ALA A 57 -1.41 28.57 2.47
CA ALA A 57 -2.86 28.42 2.43
C ALA A 57 -3.36 27.34 3.39
N VAL A 58 -2.52 26.33 3.67
CA VAL A 58 -2.83 25.23 4.59
C VAL A 58 -2.21 25.46 5.97
N ASP A 59 -2.94 25.11 7.02
CA ASP A 59 -2.39 25.07 8.39
C ASP A 59 -1.45 23.86 8.54
N LEU A 60 -0.14 24.14 8.59
CA LEU A 60 0.90 23.11 8.74
C LEU A 60 0.85 22.43 10.11
N GLY A 61 0.44 23.14 11.16
CA GLY A 61 0.35 22.59 12.52
C GLY A 61 -0.76 21.55 12.60
N GLY A 62 -1.96 21.90 12.16
CA GLY A 62 -3.09 20.99 12.03
C GLY A 62 -2.83 19.84 11.07
N LEU A 63 -2.16 20.10 9.94
CA LEU A 63 -1.81 19.05 8.98
C LEU A 63 -0.84 18.02 9.56
N ASN A 64 0.15 18.48 10.33
CA ASN A 64 1.09 17.61 11.03
C ASN A 64 0.37 16.79 12.11
N HIS A 65 -0.48 17.45 12.92
CA HIS A 65 -1.29 16.74 13.92
C HIS A 65 -2.17 15.66 13.28
N ALA A 66 -2.89 15.98 12.20
CA ALA A 66 -3.70 15.01 11.47
C ALA A 66 -2.87 13.85 10.89
N LEU A 67 -1.69 14.14 10.36
CA LEU A 67 -0.77 13.11 9.89
C LEU A 67 -0.34 12.19 11.05
N VAL A 68 0.09 12.75 12.17
CA VAL A 68 0.50 11.99 13.36
C VAL A 68 -0.65 11.11 13.87
N GLU A 69 -1.87 11.64 13.96
CA GLU A 69 -3.04 10.87 14.37
C GLU A 69 -3.35 9.74 13.37
N SER A 70 -3.30 10.01 12.06
CA SER A 70 -3.50 8.97 11.05
C SER A 70 -2.49 7.82 11.13
N LEU A 71 -1.26 8.10 11.58
CA LEU A 71 -0.21 7.09 11.77
C LEU A 71 -0.37 6.35 13.11
N ARG A 72 -0.90 7.02 14.15
CA ARG A 72 -1.20 6.41 15.45
C ARG A 72 -2.41 5.48 15.39
N GLU A 73 -3.44 5.88 14.64
CA GLU A 73 -4.67 5.11 14.43
C GLU A 73 -4.49 3.91 13.48
N GLN A 74 -3.28 3.66 12.97
CA GLN A 74 -2.94 2.40 12.33
C GLN A 74 -2.59 1.28 13.34
N PRO A 75 -3.59 0.71 14.05
CA PRO A 75 -3.63 -0.72 14.32
C PRO A 75 -5.07 -1.25 14.07
N LYS A 76 -5.34 -2.07 13.05
CA LYS A 76 -4.72 -3.34 12.70
C LYS A 76 -4.45 -3.37 11.20
N ARG A 77 -3.27 -3.86 10.82
CA ARG A 77 -3.17 -4.71 9.62
C ARG A 77 -4.21 -5.80 9.85
N ASP A 78 -5.36 -5.71 9.19
CA ASP A 78 -6.28 -6.83 9.17
C ASP A 78 -5.46 -8.05 8.87
N ALA A 79 -5.73 -9.13 9.58
CA ALA A 79 -5.15 -10.44 9.37
C ALA A 79 -5.60 -11.00 8.00
N HIS A 80 -5.32 -10.28 6.92
CA HIS A 80 -5.21 -10.81 5.58
C HIS A 80 -3.73 -11.03 5.25
N ASP A 81 -2.98 -11.55 6.23
CA ASP A 81 -1.98 -12.59 5.93
C ASP A 81 -2.65 -13.99 5.86
N ASP A 82 -3.99 -14.08 5.93
CA ASP A 82 -4.74 -15.28 5.52
C ASP A 82 -5.03 -15.30 4.00
N GLU A 83 -4.52 -14.35 3.20
CA GLU A 83 -4.66 -14.39 1.74
C GLU A 83 -3.36 -14.08 0.96
N VAL A 84 -2.21 -14.55 1.48
CA VAL A 84 -1.08 -14.91 0.60
C VAL A 84 -1.18 -16.34 0.06
N ASP A 85 -2.28 -17.05 0.38
CA ASP A 85 -2.62 -18.36 -0.19
C ASP A 85 -3.35 -18.28 -1.55
N ARG A 86 -3.33 -17.13 -2.23
CA ARG A 86 -3.77 -17.02 -3.65
C ARG A 86 -2.60 -16.87 -4.62
N ILE A 87 -1.54 -17.63 -4.39
CA ILE A 87 -0.97 -18.35 -5.54
C ILE A 87 -2.08 -19.33 -5.96
N PRO A 88 -2.52 -19.39 -7.22
CA PRO A 88 -3.44 -20.43 -7.63
C PRO A 88 -2.79 -21.77 -7.30
N ALA A 89 -3.26 -22.46 -6.26
CA ALA A 89 -2.73 -23.75 -5.78
C ALA A 89 -3.08 -24.90 -6.75
N LYS A 90 -3.08 -24.62 -8.05
CA LYS A 90 -2.80 -25.63 -9.06
C LYS A 90 -1.29 -25.84 -9.05
N ILE A 91 -0.92 -27.01 -8.52
CA ILE A 91 0.42 -27.63 -8.47
C ILE A 91 1.19 -27.40 -7.17
N THR A 92 0.61 -27.82 -6.05
CA THR A 92 1.36 -28.64 -5.08
C THR A 92 0.51 -29.87 -4.78
N PHE A 93 0.82 -30.97 -5.46
CA PHE A 93 0.21 -32.26 -5.16
C PHE A 93 0.80 -32.76 -3.84
N VAL A 94 0.04 -32.60 -2.76
CA VAL A 94 0.33 -33.25 -1.48
C VAL A 94 -0.68 -34.39 -1.38
N PRO A 95 -0.30 -35.64 -1.72
CA PRO A 95 -1.24 -36.75 -1.67
C PRO A 95 -1.71 -36.97 -0.24
N SER A 96 -3.01 -37.23 -0.07
CA SER A 96 -3.53 -37.62 1.24
C SER A 96 -2.97 -39.00 1.65
N GLU A 97 -2.98 -39.31 2.94
CA GLU A 97 -2.52 -40.62 3.44
C GLU A 97 -3.27 -41.79 2.79
N ALA A 98 -4.55 -41.59 2.46
CA ALA A 98 -5.36 -42.56 1.73
C ALA A 98 -4.90 -42.75 0.28
N ASP A 99 -4.48 -41.67 -0.39
CA ASP A 99 -3.95 -41.73 -1.76
C ASP A 99 -2.59 -42.43 -1.79
N LEU A 100 -1.76 -42.21 -0.77
CA LEU A 100 -0.45 -42.87 -0.61
C LEU A 100 -0.59 -44.37 -0.30
N MET A 101 -1.57 -44.74 0.53
CA MET A 101 -1.89 -46.15 0.80
C MET A 101 -2.41 -46.85 -0.47
N LYS A 102 -3.20 -46.15 -1.28
CA LYS A 102 -3.75 -46.70 -2.52
C LYS A 102 -2.67 -46.92 -3.57
N THR A 103 -1.76 -45.96 -3.77
CA THR A 103 -0.63 -46.12 -4.70
C THR A 103 0.34 -47.22 -4.25
N LEU A 104 0.64 -47.34 -2.95
CA LEU A 104 1.46 -48.43 -2.44
C LEU A 104 0.81 -49.80 -2.60
N GLN A 105 -0.51 -49.91 -2.43
CA GLN A 105 -1.25 -51.16 -2.67
C GLN A 105 -1.29 -51.52 -4.16
N GLU A 106 -1.45 -50.54 -5.04
CA GLU A 106 -1.41 -50.74 -6.50
C GLU A 106 -0.01 -51.17 -6.97
N GLU A 107 1.06 -50.57 -6.46
CA GLU A 107 2.45 -50.98 -6.76
C GLU A 107 2.78 -52.39 -6.25
N GLN A 108 2.30 -52.77 -5.05
CA GLN A 108 2.47 -54.13 -4.52
C GLN A 108 1.67 -55.18 -5.29
N ALA A 109 0.51 -54.80 -5.85
CA ALA A 109 -0.29 -55.68 -6.71
C ALA A 109 0.38 -55.90 -8.07
N VAL A 110 0.93 -54.84 -8.67
CA VAL A 110 1.68 -54.93 -9.95
C VAL A 110 2.94 -55.79 -9.78
N GLN A 111 3.70 -55.64 -8.68
CA GLN A 111 4.88 -56.48 -8.39
C GLN A 111 4.54 -57.94 -8.02
N ARG A 112 3.26 -58.25 -7.78
CA ARG A 112 2.78 -59.63 -7.55
C ARG A 112 2.39 -60.31 -8.85
N ASP A 113 1.90 -59.56 -9.84
CA ASP A 113 1.54 -60.08 -11.16
C ASP A 113 2.74 -60.27 -12.10
N GLU A 114 3.83 -59.50 -11.94
CA GLU A 114 5.07 -59.70 -12.71
C GLU A 114 5.91 -60.93 -12.27
N ARG A 115 5.43 -61.70 -11.29
CA ARG A 115 6.11 -62.89 -10.74
C ARG A 115 5.51 -64.23 -11.21
N TYR A 116 4.79 -64.24 -12.33
CA TYR A 116 4.32 -65.45 -13.01
C TYR A 116 4.72 -65.46 -14.49
#